data_AF-A0A350W6A4-F1
#
_entry.id   AF-A0A350W6A4-F1
#
_cell.length_a   1.000
_cell.length_b   1.000
_cell.length_c   1.000
_cell.angle_alpha   90.00
_cell.angle_beta   90.00
_cell.angle_gamma   90.00
#
_symmetry.space_group_name_H-M   'P 1'
#
loop_
_entity.id
_entity.type
_entity.pdbx_description
1 polymer ?
#
loop_
_entity_poly.entity_id
_entity_poly.type
_entity_poly.pdbx_seq_one_letter_code
_entity_poly.pdbx_strand_id
1 'polypeptide(L)'
;MKKKNIILLIIAIVMFILVGSTMAYFGWSSSAENKDQLVDVTVAGGTGSCDKLSDNNKLLYPTSTREKGRILKVTTKQQMATNAFVTWNLVVNSINETTLTTSGLKHKSFKYELVNDTTGVSYGTGSFENVTNGTTITLSTDKETLDYNKEYTFILYLWIDGTIGNNPLDMTNQPYNFDLNCNITGTSTKVTPPVPTNMVQYIRYLYNNAEKKTVTNNGINYNTAPSVRLMSDRLGGTTTDLEGGNVRYYGNPQSEIVPAWQSDRTSILANKVFGSTFTSESNCSSMLTALTTCSANYSALGFSSASECEAGLPALLKSMTNVSTVSELITEYCTNDTYPLNNYIYFNCSDYSNQSSSTCETWRIIGIFDGKVKIMRNNTIGELAWDYDKNDNSSLTTYDNNWHTATLQKLLNNSYYNGTGTITYYNSNSANNSVSLNMNNIGIKNTATRNMISETNWYLGGWNTSDSYSNQIYQYERGTQKCSGCTYEIIWKGNIALPYPSDYSYSSDFSICNNSIGGYNSNVCFGTNWMYPIMTADGAQESWLLTPRSSNSYIAWNVYSDGGVTGGSYVNNGYGAAPVLYLSSKLEIESGDGSSSNPYKLNA
;
A
#
# COMPACT_ATOMS: atom_id res chain seq x y z
N MET A 1 34.72 15.96 -49.75
CA MET A 1 34.85 15.05 -48.59
C MET A 1 35.15 13.64 -49.09
N LYS A 2 36.19 12.98 -48.56
CA LYS A 2 36.57 11.61 -48.98
C LYS A 2 35.44 10.64 -48.63
N LYS A 3 35.15 9.65 -49.49
CA LYS A 3 34.08 8.63 -49.38
C LYS A 3 33.90 8.04 -47.96
N LYS A 4 35.00 7.88 -47.22
CA LYS A 4 35.02 7.37 -45.83
C LYS A 4 34.32 8.29 -44.81
N ASN A 5 34.38 9.62 -45.00
CA ASN A 5 33.74 10.59 -44.11
C ASN A 5 32.22 10.68 -44.33
N ILE A 6 31.75 10.38 -45.55
CA ILE A 6 30.31 10.34 -45.87
C ILE A 6 29.68 9.08 -45.25
N ILE A 7 30.37 7.94 -45.27
CA ILE A 7 29.88 6.70 -44.64
C ILE A 7 29.80 6.84 -43.12
N LEU A 8 30.79 7.45 -42.47
CA LEU A 8 30.76 7.74 -41.03
C LEU A 8 29.64 8.71 -40.64
N LEU A 9 29.36 9.71 -41.48
CA LEU A 9 28.25 10.64 -41.26
C LEU A 9 26.90 9.94 -41.39
N ILE A 10 26.73 9.04 -42.37
CA ILE A 10 25.51 8.25 -42.54
C ILE A 10 25.31 7.29 -41.36
N ILE A 11 26.36 6.61 -40.88
CA ILE A 11 26.28 5.74 -39.70
C ILE A 11 25.93 6.55 -38.45
N ALA A 12 26.51 7.74 -38.26
CA ALA A 12 26.18 8.62 -37.16
C ALA A 12 24.73 9.12 -37.22
N ILE A 13 24.22 9.49 -38.41
CA ILE A 13 22.83 9.90 -38.60
C ILE A 13 21.87 8.73 -38.36
N VAL A 14 22.19 7.53 -38.85
CA VAL A 14 21.37 6.33 -38.61
C VAL A 14 21.36 5.95 -37.11
N MET A 15 22.50 6.05 -36.41
CA MET A 15 22.53 5.88 -34.96
C MET A 15 21.78 7.00 -34.22
N PHE A 16 21.86 8.26 -34.65
CA PHE A 16 21.08 9.34 -34.05
C PHE A 16 19.56 9.20 -34.28
N ILE A 17 19.13 8.65 -35.42
CA ILE A 17 17.72 8.38 -35.71
C ILE A 17 17.21 7.18 -34.90
N LEU A 18 18.03 6.11 -34.74
CA LEU A 18 17.68 4.93 -33.94
C LEU A 18 17.64 5.23 -32.43
N VAL A 19 18.56 6.07 -31.94
CA VAL A 19 18.63 6.45 -30.51
C VAL A 19 17.66 7.61 -30.19
N GLY A 20 17.44 8.55 -31.11
CA GLY A 20 16.54 9.69 -30.93
C GLY A 20 15.05 9.29 -30.91
N SER A 21 14.64 8.32 -31.73
CA SER A 21 13.24 7.85 -31.76
C SER A 21 12.87 7.02 -30.54
N THR A 22 13.80 6.23 -30.00
CA THR A 22 13.59 5.42 -28.79
C THR A 22 13.64 6.26 -27.52
N MET A 23 14.54 7.24 -27.42
CA MET A 23 14.65 8.13 -26.25
C MET A 23 13.50 9.12 -26.14
N ALA A 24 13.00 9.68 -27.25
CA ALA A 24 11.82 10.56 -27.25
C ALA A 24 10.54 9.80 -26.80
N TYR A 25 10.45 8.51 -27.15
CA TYR A 25 9.36 7.62 -26.77
C TYR A 25 9.35 7.30 -25.26
N PHE A 26 10.51 7.03 -24.65
CA PHE A 26 10.63 6.87 -23.19
C PHE A 26 10.45 8.18 -22.41
N GLY A 27 10.86 9.33 -22.98
CA GLY A 27 10.66 10.65 -22.37
C GLY A 27 9.20 11.12 -22.30
N TRP A 28 8.34 10.67 -23.23
CA TRP A 28 6.91 11.00 -23.23
C TRP A 28 6.07 10.05 -22.36
N SER A 29 6.40 8.75 -22.31
CA SER A 29 5.69 7.77 -21.46
C SER A 29 5.82 8.01 -19.95
N SER A 30 6.70 8.92 -19.52
CA SER A 30 7.01 9.20 -18.11
C SER A 30 6.42 10.50 -17.56
N SER A 31 5.84 11.38 -18.39
CA SER A 31 5.41 12.73 -17.96
C SER A 31 3.92 13.04 -18.12
N ALA A 32 3.12 12.17 -18.73
CA ALA A 32 1.68 12.36 -18.89
C ALA A 32 0.88 11.25 -18.19
N GLU A 33 0.54 11.45 -16.92
CA GLU A 33 -0.51 10.67 -16.26
C GLU A 33 -1.88 11.05 -16.85
N ASN A 34 -2.72 10.06 -17.13
CA ASN A 34 -4.11 10.32 -17.52
C ASN A 34 -4.81 11.04 -16.35
N LYS A 35 -5.17 12.32 -16.52
CA LYS A 35 -5.85 13.12 -15.47
C LYS A 35 -7.22 12.54 -15.04
N ASP A 36 -7.77 11.62 -15.84
CA ASP A 36 -9.01 10.87 -15.57
C ASP A 36 -8.73 9.35 -15.41
N GLN A 37 -7.63 8.98 -14.74
CA GLN A 37 -7.16 7.59 -14.65
C GLN A 37 -8.15 6.66 -13.95
N LEU A 38 -8.85 7.15 -12.92
CA LEU A 38 -9.78 6.39 -12.10
C LEU A 38 -11.17 6.98 -12.25
N VAL A 39 -12.10 6.15 -12.73
CA VAL A 39 -13.52 6.51 -12.84
C VAL A 39 -14.31 5.43 -12.11
N ASP A 40 -14.94 5.83 -11.00
CA ASP A 40 -15.81 4.96 -10.21
C ASP A 40 -17.26 5.19 -10.67
N VAL A 41 -17.92 4.12 -11.14
CA VAL A 41 -19.30 4.16 -11.63
C VAL A 41 -20.10 3.04 -11.01
N THR A 42 -21.24 3.40 -10.42
CA THR A 42 -22.28 2.42 -10.08
C THR A 42 -23.18 2.23 -11.29
N VAL A 43 -23.25 0.99 -11.79
CA VAL A 43 -24.29 0.58 -12.75
C VAL A 43 -25.37 -0.15 -11.96
N ALA A 44 -26.63 0.28 -12.05
CA ALA A 44 -27.69 -0.45 -11.37
C ALA A 44 -27.84 -1.82 -12.05
N GLY A 45 -27.64 -2.89 -11.29
CA GLY A 45 -27.99 -4.24 -11.72
C GLY A 45 -29.46 -4.50 -11.42
N GLY A 46 -30.26 -4.65 -12.46
CA GLY A 46 -31.68 -4.99 -12.35
C GLY A 46 -31.93 -6.48 -12.57
N THR A 47 -33.18 -6.82 -12.91
CA THR A 47 -33.50 -8.14 -13.42
C THR A 47 -33.06 -8.27 -14.89
N GLY A 48 -31.87 -8.82 -15.14
CA GLY A 48 -31.44 -9.28 -16.46
C GLY A 48 -30.30 -8.50 -17.12
N SER A 49 -30.02 -7.26 -16.71
CA SER A 49 -28.90 -6.46 -17.24
C SER A 49 -28.44 -5.36 -16.29
N CYS A 50 -27.23 -4.84 -16.52
CA CYS A 50 -26.72 -3.62 -15.90
C CYS A 50 -27.01 -2.40 -16.78
N ASP A 51 -27.09 -1.22 -16.15
CA ASP A 51 -27.00 0.05 -16.87
C ASP A 51 -25.73 0.13 -17.73
N LYS A 52 -25.88 0.80 -18.87
CA LYS A 52 -24.78 1.04 -19.80
C LYS A 52 -23.85 2.12 -19.23
N LEU A 53 -22.57 1.79 -19.06
CA LEU A 53 -21.51 2.77 -18.86
C LEU A 53 -20.96 3.18 -20.22
N SER A 54 -21.07 4.46 -20.55
CA SER A 54 -20.39 5.06 -21.70
C SER A 54 -19.21 5.89 -21.22
N ASP A 55 -18.07 5.73 -21.88
CA ASP A 55 -16.88 6.48 -21.54
C ASP A 55 -16.19 6.93 -22.83
N ASN A 56 -16.49 8.19 -23.14
CA ASN A 56 -16.35 8.76 -24.46
C ASN A 56 -15.44 9.97 -24.45
N ASN A 57 -14.76 10.17 -25.57
CA ASN A 57 -13.87 11.29 -25.87
C ASN A 57 -12.67 11.36 -24.92
N LYS A 58 -12.05 10.21 -24.67
CA LYS A 58 -10.97 10.07 -23.68
C LYS A 58 -9.67 9.73 -24.35
N LEU A 59 -8.56 10.15 -23.76
CA LEU A 59 -7.23 9.95 -24.32
C LEU A 59 -6.53 8.77 -23.64
N LEU A 60 -5.70 8.06 -24.40
CA LEU A 60 -4.77 7.06 -23.87
C LEU A 60 -3.35 7.37 -24.33
N TYR A 61 -2.40 7.07 -23.46
CA TYR A 61 -0.98 7.16 -23.72
C TYR A 61 -0.33 5.77 -23.68
N PRO A 62 0.68 5.51 -24.52
CA PRO A 62 1.52 4.32 -24.39
C PRO A 62 2.12 4.23 -22.99
N THR A 63 1.92 3.09 -22.34
CA THR A 63 2.34 2.86 -20.95
C THR A 63 3.06 1.54 -20.82
N SER A 64 3.96 1.45 -19.85
CA SER A 64 4.74 0.23 -19.61
C SER A 64 3.89 -0.92 -19.03
N THR A 65 2.76 -0.61 -18.39
CA THR A 65 1.90 -1.59 -17.71
C THR A 65 0.44 -1.13 -17.73
N ARG A 66 -0.51 -2.07 -17.58
CA ARG A 66 -1.96 -1.78 -17.60
C ARG A 66 -2.40 -0.81 -16.49
N GLU A 67 -1.71 -0.82 -15.35
CA GLU A 67 -2.02 0.00 -14.18
C GLU A 67 -1.71 1.48 -14.40
N LYS A 68 -0.87 1.79 -15.39
CA LYS A 68 -0.61 3.16 -15.83
C LYS A 68 -1.56 3.59 -16.96
N GLY A 69 -2.39 2.67 -17.44
CA GLY A 69 -3.44 2.95 -18.41
C GLY A 69 -4.65 3.64 -17.77
N ARG A 70 -5.81 3.47 -18.41
CA ARG A 70 -7.11 3.90 -17.89
C ARG A 70 -7.72 2.78 -17.06
N ILE A 71 -8.22 3.14 -15.87
CA ILE A 71 -8.79 2.22 -14.90
C ILE A 71 -10.25 2.64 -14.64
N LEU A 72 -11.18 1.74 -14.95
CA LEU A 72 -12.61 1.97 -14.74
C LEU A 72 -13.09 0.99 -13.70
N LYS A 73 -13.56 1.50 -12.55
CA LYS A 73 -14.16 0.66 -11.52
C LYS A 73 -15.67 0.71 -11.68
N VAL A 74 -16.27 -0.46 -11.82
CA VAL A 74 -17.68 -0.61 -12.08
C VAL A 74 -18.28 -1.46 -10.98
N THR A 75 -19.13 -0.86 -10.17
CA THR A 75 -19.85 -1.55 -9.10
C THR A 75 -21.22 -1.96 -9.61
N THR A 76 -21.57 -3.23 -9.43
CA THR A 76 -22.88 -3.79 -9.78
C THR A 76 -23.43 -4.63 -8.64
N LYS A 77 -24.76 -4.73 -8.60
CA LYS A 77 -25.53 -5.47 -7.61
C LYS A 77 -26.62 -6.25 -8.32
N GLN A 78 -26.59 -7.57 -8.26
CA GLN A 78 -27.59 -8.40 -8.94
C GLN A 78 -28.78 -8.71 -8.03
N GLN A 79 -30.00 -8.65 -8.57
CA GLN A 79 -31.25 -8.95 -7.85
C GLN A 79 -32.10 -10.01 -8.56
N MET A 80 -31.47 -10.82 -9.43
CA MET A 80 -32.15 -11.81 -10.27
C MET A 80 -32.49 -13.10 -9.53
N ALA A 81 -31.52 -13.67 -8.82
CA ALA A 81 -31.62 -14.97 -8.18
C ALA A 81 -30.62 -15.07 -7.03
N THR A 82 -30.71 -16.13 -6.23
CA THR A 82 -29.76 -16.40 -5.13
C THR A 82 -28.31 -16.36 -5.61
N ASN A 83 -28.04 -16.94 -6.78
CA ASN A 83 -26.75 -16.88 -7.47
C ASN A 83 -27.01 -16.43 -8.92
N ALA A 84 -26.15 -15.58 -9.47
CA ALA A 84 -26.23 -15.19 -10.88
C ALA A 84 -24.86 -15.09 -11.54
N PHE A 85 -24.79 -15.49 -12.80
CA PHE A 85 -23.66 -15.18 -13.68
C PHE A 85 -23.80 -13.77 -14.23
N VAL A 86 -22.66 -13.11 -14.42
CA VAL A 86 -22.60 -11.81 -15.08
C VAL A 86 -21.73 -11.90 -16.33
N THR A 87 -22.31 -11.47 -17.44
CA THR A 87 -21.66 -11.38 -18.74
C THR A 87 -21.36 -9.94 -19.04
N TRP A 88 -20.10 -9.56 -19.13
CA TRP A 88 -19.71 -8.21 -19.52
C TRP A 88 -19.50 -8.13 -21.03
N ASN A 89 -20.04 -7.10 -21.66
CA ASN A 89 -19.82 -6.81 -23.06
C ASN A 89 -19.16 -5.45 -23.21
N LEU A 90 -17.97 -5.45 -23.81
CA LEU A 90 -17.18 -4.27 -24.10
C LEU A 90 -17.35 -3.91 -25.57
N VAL A 91 -17.86 -2.71 -25.84
CA VAL A 91 -18.14 -2.22 -27.19
C VAL A 91 -17.24 -1.04 -27.50
N VAL A 92 -16.45 -1.12 -28.57
CA VAL A 92 -15.64 0.03 -29.03
C VAL A 92 -16.38 0.79 -30.10
N ASN A 93 -16.55 2.10 -29.88
CA ASN A 93 -17.25 3.00 -30.78
C ASN A 93 -16.31 4.05 -31.38
N SER A 94 -16.62 4.52 -32.58
CA SER A 94 -16.01 5.70 -33.17
C SER A 94 -16.64 6.98 -32.62
N ILE A 95 -15.88 8.07 -32.58
CA ILE A 95 -16.34 9.37 -32.08
C ILE A 95 -17.24 10.09 -33.07
N ASN A 96 -17.05 9.85 -34.38
CA ASN A 96 -17.69 10.66 -35.42
C ASN A 96 -18.19 9.90 -36.65
N GLU A 97 -18.10 8.56 -36.73
CA GLU A 97 -18.53 7.84 -37.95
C GLU A 97 -19.08 6.43 -37.67
N THR A 98 -19.81 5.90 -38.65
CA THR A 98 -20.22 4.47 -38.74
C THR A 98 -19.02 3.51 -38.87
N THR A 99 -17.79 4.02 -38.95
CA THR A 99 -16.53 3.25 -39.09
C THR A 99 -15.46 3.69 -38.08
N LEU A 100 -14.68 2.72 -37.55
CA LEU A 100 -13.46 2.96 -36.78
C LEU A 100 -12.36 3.35 -37.79
N THR A 101 -12.06 4.65 -37.91
CA THR A 101 -11.17 5.21 -38.95
C THR A 101 -9.70 5.24 -38.56
N THR A 102 -9.35 5.17 -37.27
CA THR A 102 -7.96 5.10 -36.82
C THR A 102 -7.46 3.66 -36.87
N SER A 103 -6.49 3.36 -37.73
CA SER A 103 -5.76 2.07 -37.74
C SER A 103 -5.20 1.71 -36.35
N GLY A 104 -4.84 2.73 -35.58
CA GLY A 104 -4.41 2.64 -34.20
C GLY A 104 -5.36 1.89 -33.27
N LEU A 105 -6.66 2.24 -33.25
CA LEU A 105 -7.64 1.56 -32.37
C LEU A 105 -7.85 0.08 -32.70
N LYS A 106 -7.34 -0.39 -33.85
CA LYS A 106 -7.37 -1.79 -34.27
C LYS A 106 -6.02 -2.50 -34.08
N HIS A 107 -5.10 -1.88 -33.36
CA HIS A 107 -3.75 -2.39 -33.18
C HIS A 107 -3.65 -3.27 -31.93
N LYS A 108 -2.85 -4.34 -32.02
CA LYS A 108 -2.61 -5.31 -30.93
C LYS A 108 -2.05 -4.71 -29.63
N SER A 109 -1.53 -3.49 -29.69
CA SER A 109 -1.05 -2.79 -28.50
C SER A 109 -2.15 -2.12 -27.71
N PHE A 110 -3.32 -1.85 -28.31
CA PHE A 110 -4.46 -1.44 -27.53
C PHE A 110 -5.06 -2.66 -26.85
N LYS A 111 -4.94 -2.73 -25.52
CA LYS A 111 -5.31 -3.89 -24.71
C LYS A 111 -6.39 -3.56 -23.70
N TYR A 112 -7.12 -4.60 -23.33
CA TYR A 112 -8.13 -4.57 -22.28
C TYR A 112 -7.96 -5.74 -21.33
N GLU A 113 -8.40 -5.55 -20.09
CA GLU A 113 -8.61 -6.64 -19.16
C GLU A 113 -9.68 -6.26 -18.14
N LEU A 114 -10.64 -7.16 -17.92
CA LEU A 114 -11.64 -7.01 -16.87
C LEU A 114 -11.35 -8.00 -15.76
N VAL A 115 -11.25 -7.51 -14.53
CA VAL A 115 -11.09 -8.34 -13.33
C VAL A 115 -12.16 -8.03 -12.30
N ASN A 116 -12.61 -9.02 -11.54
CA ASN A 116 -13.33 -8.77 -10.29
C ASN A 116 -12.32 -8.27 -9.25
N ASP A 117 -12.58 -7.11 -8.65
CA ASP A 117 -11.68 -6.47 -7.67
C ASP A 117 -11.62 -7.23 -6.34
N THR A 118 -12.65 -8.02 -6.06
CA THR A 118 -12.75 -8.80 -4.82
C THR A 118 -12.06 -10.15 -4.95
N THR A 119 -12.34 -10.87 -6.04
CA THR A 119 -11.88 -12.25 -6.22
C THR A 119 -10.63 -12.36 -7.08
N GLY A 120 -10.24 -11.28 -7.77
CA GLY A 120 -9.13 -11.27 -8.72
C GLY A 120 -9.39 -12.03 -10.01
N VAL A 121 -10.60 -12.57 -10.18
CA VAL A 121 -10.95 -13.36 -11.36
C VAL A 121 -10.92 -12.46 -12.59
N SER A 122 -10.08 -12.81 -13.55
CA SER A 122 -10.10 -12.17 -14.87
C SER A 122 -11.29 -12.71 -15.67
N TYR A 123 -12.20 -11.83 -16.06
CA TYR A 123 -13.34 -12.14 -16.95
C TYR A 123 -12.89 -12.18 -18.41
N GLY A 124 -11.73 -11.59 -18.72
CA GLY A 124 -11.11 -11.69 -20.02
C GLY A 124 -10.03 -10.63 -20.18
N THR A 125 -8.99 -11.01 -20.93
CA THR A 125 -7.89 -10.13 -21.34
C THR A 125 -7.65 -10.31 -22.82
N GLY A 126 -7.26 -9.26 -23.51
CA GLY A 126 -7.03 -9.32 -24.95
C GLY A 126 -6.55 -8.00 -25.53
N SER A 127 -6.62 -7.92 -26.86
CA SER A 127 -6.35 -6.70 -27.60
C SER A 127 -7.52 -6.36 -28.51
N PHE A 128 -7.57 -5.10 -28.93
CA PHE A 128 -8.52 -4.62 -29.93
C PHE A 128 -8.02 -4.88 -31.36
N GLU A 129 -7.15 -5.86 -31.55
CA GLU A 129 -6.70 -6.22 -32.89
C GLU A 129 -7.89 -6.65 -33.77
N ASN A 130 -8.00 -6.07 -34.96
CA ASN A 130 -9.05 -6.35 -35.94
C ASN A 130 -10.49 -5.99 -35.54
N VAL A 131 -10.71 -5.21 -34.46
CA VAL A 131 -12.08 -4.79 -34.10
C VAL A 131 -12.63 -3.75 -35.08
N THR A 132 -13.93 -3.78 -35.32
CA THR A 132 -14.67 -2.78 -36.13
C THR A 132 -15.62 -1.98 -35.25
N ASN A 133 -16.12 -0.85 -35.76
CA ASN A 133 -17.02 0.02 -35.00
C ASN A 133 -18.26 -0.76 -34.54
N GLY A 134 -18.59 -0.67 -33.26
CA GLY A 134 -19.70 -1.40 -32.66
C GLY A 134 -19.42 -2.88 -32.42
N THR A 135 -18.17 -3.36 -32.63
CA THR A 135 -17.79 -4.72 -32.24
C THR A 135 -18.01 -4.89 -30.75
N THR A 136 -18.75 -5.94 -30.40
CA THR A 136 -19.02 -6.33 -29.02
C THR A 136 -18.08 -7.47 -28.64
N ILE A 137 -17.21 -7.21 -27.66
CA ILE A 137 -16.34 -8.21 -27.05
C ILE A 137 -17.04 -8.73 -25.80
N THR A 138 -17.53 -9.96 -25.85
CA THR A 138 -18.13 -10.62 -24.69
C THR A 138 -17.05 -11.28 -23.84
N LEU A 139 -17.04 -10.93 -22.56
CA LEU A 139 -16.11 -11.44 -21.55
C LEU A 139 -16.77 -12.60 -20.79
N SER A 140 -15.95 -13.57 -20.36
CA SER A 140 -16.39 -14.87 -19.80
C SER A 140 -17.31 -14.72 -18.59
N THR A 141 -18.24 -15.67 -18.46
CA THR A 141 -19.49 -15.50 -17.70
C THR A 141 -19.67 -16.56 -16.62
N ASP A 142 -18.86 -17.61 -16.65
CA ASP A 142 -19.02 -18.87 -15.93
C ASP A 142 -17.91 -19.13 -14.88
N LYS A 143 -17.08 -18.13 -14.62
CA LYS A 143 -15.93 -18.24 -13.69
C LYS A 143 -16.31 -18.10 -12.22
N GLU A 144 -17.36 -17.36 -11.93
CA GLU A 144 -17.90 -17.17 -10.59
C GLU A 144 -19.36 -16.70 -10.64
N THR A 145 -20.11 -16.95 -9.57
CA THR A 145 -21.45 -16.44 -9.38
C THR A 145 -21.49 -15.31 -8.38
N LEU A 146 -22.29 -14.28 -8.66
CA LEU A 146 -22.57 -13.17 -7.76
C LEU A 146 -23.77 -13.50 -6.86
N ASP A 147 -23.62 -13.24 -5.56
CA ASP A 147 -24.64 -13.46 -4.54
C ASP A 147 -25.77 -12.41 -4.65
N TYR A 148 -26.99 -12.81 -4.28
CA TYR A 148 -28.16 -11.92 -4.30
C TYR A 148 -27.95 -10.68 -3.44
N ASN A 149 -28.20 -9.51 -4.03
CA ASN A 149 -28.21 -8.22 -3.35
C ASN A 149 -26.86 -7.90 -2.65
N LYS A 150 -25.77 -8.49 -3.11
CA LYS A 150 -24.39 -8.15 -2.72
C LYS A 150 -23.74 -7.30 -3.81
N GLU A 151 -23.00 -6.28 -3.39
CA GLU A 151 -22.26 -5.42 -4.31
C GLU A 151 -20.93 -6.05 -4.70
N TYR A 152 -20.60 -5.94 -5.98
CA TYR A 152 -19.35 -6.42 -6.55
C TYR A 152 -18.74 -5.31 -7.39
N THR A 153 -17.44 -5.06 -7.19
CA THR A 153 -16.68 -4.11 -7.98
C THR A 153 -15.80 -4.85 -8.97
N PHE A 154 -15.85 -4.42 -10.23
CA PHE A 154 -15.02 -4.90 -11.32
C PHE A 154 -14.09 -3.79 -11.78
N ILE A 155 -12.85 -4.12 -12.14
CA ILE A 155 -11.89 -3.18 -12.70
C ILE A 155 -11.65 -3.53 -14.15
N LEU A 156 -12.00 -2.61 -15.04
CA LEU A 156 -11.63 -2.64 -16.44
C LEU A 156 -10.36 -1.80 -16.64
N TYR A 157 -9.28 -2.46 -17.02
CA TYR A 157 -8.05 -1.82 -17.49
C TYR A 157 -8.11 -1.65 -19.01
N LEU A 158 -7.79 -0.45 -19.49
CA LEU A 158 -7.60 -0.14 -20.90
C LEU A 158 -6.24 0.56 -21.07
N TRP A 159 -5.36 0.04 -21.91
CA TRP A 159 -4.04 0.66 -22.08
C TRP A 159 -3.44 0.42 -23.46
N ILE A 160 -2.53 1.31 -23.85
CA ILE A 160 -1.66 1.10 -25.01
C ILE A 160 -0.36 0.50 -24.48
N ASP A 161 -0.04 -0.72 -24.89
CA ASP A 161 1.16 -1.44 -24.46
C ASP A 161 2.41 -0.82 -25.08
N GLY A 162 3.08 0.00 -24.28
CA GLY A 162 4.30 0.72 -24.60
C GLY A 162 5.48 -0.16 -25.03
N THR A 163 5.47 -1.46 -24.68
CA THR A 163 6.59 -2.37 -24.93
C THR A 163 6.60 -2.93 -26.35
N ILE A 164 5.49 -2.81 -27.07
CA ILE A 164 5.37 -3.24 -28.46
C ILE A 164 5.96 -2.13 -29.33
N GLY A 165 7.21 -2.31 -29.79
CA GLY A 165 8.05 -1.30 -30.46
C GLY A 165 7.52 -0.69 -31.78
N ASN A 166 6.28 -1.01 -32.18
CA ASN A 166 5.58 -0.44 -33.32
C ASN A 166 4.24 0.19 -32.89
N ASN A 167 4.16 0.79 -31.71
CA ASN A 167 2.95 1.47 -31.29
C ASN A 167 2.56 2.53 -32.32
N PRO A 168 1.34 2.43 -32.87
CA PRO A 168 1.03 3.21 -34.04
C PRO A 168 0.84 4.67 -33.60
N LEU A 169 1.60 5.56 -34.25
CA LEU A 169 1.68 6.99 -33.93
C LEU A 169 0.30 7.67 -34.02
N ASP A 170 -0.63 7.06 -34.74
CA ASP A 170 -2.00 7.48 -34.94
C ASP A 170 -2.95 7.18 -33.76
N MET A 171 -2.50 6.58 -32.65
CA MET A 171 -3.29 6.44 -31.42
C MET A 171 -3.00 7.53 -30.39
N THR A 172 -1.79 8.08 -30.41
CA THR A 172 -1.35 8.99 -29.35
C THR A 172 -2.17 10.28 -29.45
N ASN A 173 -2.80 10.69 -28.35
CA ASN A 173 -3.75 11.82 -28.31
C ASN A 173 -4.98 11.68 -29.22
N GLN A 174 -5.30 10.47 -29.71
CA GLN A 174 -6.60 10.26 -30.34
C GLN A 174 -7.63 9.88 -29.29
N PRO A 175 -8.79 10.54 -29.31
CA PRO A 175 -9.84 10.17 -28.39
C PRO A 175 -10.47 8.82 -28.79
N TYR A 176 -10.89 8.05 -27.80
CA TYR A 176 -11.65 6.81 -27.99
C TYR A 176 -13.02 6.90 -27.32
N ASN A 177 -13.97 6.12 -27.83
CA ASN A 177 -15.27 5.89 -27.24
C ASN A 177 -15.44 4.40 -26.98
N PHE A 178 -15.91 4.05 -25.79
CA PHE A 178 -16.40 2.69 -25.56
C PHE A 178 -17.64 2.70 -24.67
N ASP A 179 -18.38 1.61 -24.78
CA ASP A 179 -19.46 1.28 -23.87
C ASP A 179 -19.16 -0.05 -23.17
N LEU A 180 -19.50 -0.11 -21.89
CA LEU A 180 -19.52 -1.33 -21.12
C LEU A 180 -20.95 -1.57 -20.64
N ASN A 181 -21.47 -2.75 -20.94
CA ASN A 181 -22.75 -3.22 -20.42
C ASN A 181 -22.62 -4.63 -19.87
N CYS A 182 -23.59 -5.06 -19.07
CA CYS A 182 -23.62 -6.40 -18.51
C CYS A 182 -24.98 -7.06 -18.70
N ASN A 183 -25.00 -8.38 -18.86
CA ASN A 183 -26.20 -9.22 -18.78
C ASN A 183 -26.10 -10.11 -17.54
N ILE A 184 -27.24 -10.33 -16.86
CA ILE A 184 -27.31 -11.09 -15.62
C ILE A 184 -28.21 -12.31 -15.82
N THR A 185 -27.67 -13.50 -15.56
CA THR A 185 -28.40 -14.76 -15.72
C THR A 185 -28.43 -15.51 -14.38
N GLY A 186 -29.63 -15.72 -13.83
CA GLY A 186 -29.81 -16.48 -12.59
C GLY A 186 -29.44 -17.96 -12.75
N THR A 187 -28.90 -18.56 -11.69
CA THR A 187 -28.52 -19.98 -11.66
C THR A 187 -28.76 -20.57 -10.26
N SER A 188 -29.07 -21.87 -10.20
CA SER A 188 -29.15 -22.62 -8.94
C SER A 188 -27.78 -23.08 -8.46
N THR A 189 -26.78 -23.16 -9.34
CA THR A 189 -25.42 -23.62 -9.02
C THR A 189 -24.57 -22.45 -8.55
N LYS A 190 -23.97 -22.56 -7.37
CA LYS A 190 -22.96 -21.59 -6.89
C LYS A 190 -21.59 -21.97 -7.45
N VAL A 191 -20.94 -21.04 -8.13
CA VAL A 191 -19.56 -21.18 -8.60
C VAL A 191 -18.72 -20.18 -7.83
N THR A 192 -17.85 -20.69 -6.96
CA THR A 192 -16.86 -19.88 -6.27
C THR A 192 -15.53 -19.97 -7.02
N PRO A 193 -14.88 -18.85 -7.33
CA PRO A 193 -13.59 -18.90 -8.00
C PRO A 193 -12.53 -19.47 -7.06
N PRO A 194 -11.44 -20.04 -7.62
CA PRO A 194 -10.29 -20.39 -6.82
C PRO A 194 -9.71 -19.13 -6.15
N VAL A 195 -9.04 -19.34 -5.02
CA VAL A 195 -8.29 -18.28 -4.35
C VAL A 195 -7.24 -17.72 -5.35
N PRO A 196 -7.21 -16.40 -5.57
CA PRO A 196 -6.32 -15.82 -6.59
C PRO A 196 -4.85 -16.00 -6.21
N THR A 197 -4.01 -16.31 -7.19
CA THR A 197 -2.56 -16.42 -6.98
C THR A 197 -1.89 -15.05 -7.06
N ASN A 198 -2.40 -14.12 -7.87
CA ASN A 198 -1.86 -12.76 -7.94
C ASN A 198 -1.88 -12.08 -6.56
N MET A 199 -0.74 -11.57 -6.10
CA MET A 199 -0.58 -11.10 -4.72
C MET A 199 -1.48 -9.92 -4.37
N VAL A 200 -1.66 -8.97 -5.31
CA VAL A 200 -2.56 -7.82 -5.09
C VAL A 200 -3.99 -8.29 -4.86
N GLN A 201 -4.44 -9.23 -5.69
CA GLN A 201 -5.78 -9.79 -5.60
C GLN A 201 -5.94 -10.72 -4.41
N TYR A 202 -4.92 -11.49 -4.04
CA TYR A 202 -4.93 -12.34 -2.86
C TYR A 202 -5.15 -11.56 -1.57
N ILE A 203 -4.41 -10.47 -1.37
CA ILE A 203 -4.55 -9.64 -0.16
C ILE A 203 -5.92 -8.96 -0.12
N ARG A 204 -6.43 -8.48 -1.27
CA ARG A 204 -7.80 -7.96 -1.38
C ARG A 204 -8.85 -9.03 -1.09
N TYR A 205 -8.66 -10.24 -1.61
CA TYR A 205 -9.53 -11.39 -1.37
C TYR A 205 -9.61 -11.72 0.12
N LEU A 206 -8.46 -11.78 0.82
CA LEU A 206 -8.43 -11.99 2.27
C LEU A 206 -9.23 -10.91 3.01
N TYR A 207 -8.99 -9.64 2.69
CA TYR A 207 -9.69 -8.53 3.33
C TYR A 207 -11.20 -8.59 3.06
N ASN A 208 -11.62 -8.72 1.81
CA ASN A 208 -13.03 -8.62 1.40
C ASN A 208 -13.89 -9.82 1.82
N ASN A 209 -13.30 -11.00 2.01
CA ASN A 209 -14.02 -12.19 2.45
C ASN A 209 -14.01 -12.39 3.97
N ALA A 210 -13.21 -11.60 4.70
CA ALA A 210 -13.20 -11.61 6.16
C ALA A 210 -14.34 -10.75 6.74
N GLU A 211 -14.84 -11.16 7.90
CA GLU A 211 -15.83 -10.40 8.66
C GLU A 211 -15.28 -9.03 9.05
N LYS A 212 -16.11 -7.99 8.87
CA LYS A 212 -15.73 -6.59 9.12
C LYS A 212 -16.13 -6.14 10.52
N LYS A 213 -15.23 -5.41 11.18
CA LYS A 213 -15.52 -4.63 12.39
C LYS A 213 -15.28 -3.15 12.08
N THR A 214 -16.24 -2.30 12.41
CA THR A 214 -16.05 -0.86 12.29
C THR A 214 -15.34 -0.31 13.52
N VAL A 215 -14.32 0.51 13.31
CA VAL A 215 -13.60 1.26 14.36
C VAL A 215 -13.58 2.74 14.01
N THR A 216 -13.59 3.61 15.02
CA THR A 216 -13.54 5.06 14.82
C THR A 216 -12.24 5.63 15.36
N ASN A 217 -11.52 6.39 14.52
CA ASN A 217 -10.34 7.17 14.91
C ASN A 217 -10.46 8.56 14.29
N ASN A 218 -10.26 9.61 15.09
CA ASN A 218 -10.44 11.01 14.69
C ASN A 218 -11.80 11.32 14.02
N GLY A 219 -12.88 10.70 14.50
CA GLY A 219 -14.22 10.85 13.92
C GLY A 219 -14.40 10.18 12.54
N ILE A 220 -13.41 9.46 12.03
CA ILE A 220 -13.49 8.68 10.80
C ILE A 220 -13.72 7.21 11.15
N ASN A 221 -14.71 6.61 10.49
CA ASN A 221 -14.97 5.18 10.59
C ASN A 221 -14.10 4.39 9.62
N TYR A 222 -13.51 3.30 10.07
CA TYR A 222 -12.71 2.39 9.27
C TYR A 222 -13.29 0.99 9.38
N ASN A 223 -13.26 0.24 8.28
CA ASN A 223 -13.54 -1.18 8.32
C ASN A 223 -12.22 -1.95 8.49
N THR A 224 -12.15 -2.71 9.57
CA THR A 224 -11.08 -3.66 9.82
C THR A 224 -11.59 -5.08 9.62
N ALA A 225 -10.68 -5.99 9.27
CA ALA A 225 -10.90 -7.42 9.17
C ALA A 225 -9.99 -8.11 10.20
N PRO A 226 -10.44 -8.28 11.46
CA PRO A 226 -9.60 -8.76 12.56
C PRO A 226 -8.97 -10.13 12.31
N SER A 227 -9.69 -11.05 11.65
CA SER A 227 -9.22 -12.43 11.41
C SER A 227 -8.02 -12.54 10.47
N VAL A 228 -7.78 -11.50 9.65
CA VAL A 228 -6.67 -11.44 8.69
C VAL A 228 -5.77 -10.21 8.92
N ARG A 229 -6.04 -9.42 9.97
CA ARG A 229 -5.27 -8.23 10.35
C ARG A 229 -5.12 -7.20 9.22
N LEU A 230 -6.18 -7.03 8.42
CA LEU A 230 -6.23 -6.07 7.30
C LEU A 230 -7.27 -4.98 7.54
N MET A 231 -7.00 -3.75 7.11
CA MET A 231 -7.95 -2.64 7.17
C MET A 231 -7.92 -1.80 5.89
N SER A 232 -9.04 -1.16 5.56
CA SER A 232 -9.03 -0.07 4.59
C SER A 232 -8.59 1.24 5.26
N ASP A 233 -7.65 1.95 4.64
CA ASP A 233 -7.22 3.28 5.11
C ASP A 233 -8.11 4.43 4.60
N ARG A 234 -9.05 4.13 3.69
CA ARG A 234 -9.98 5.11 3.11
C ARG A 234 -9.30 6.33 2.49
N LEU A 235 -8.11 6.15 1.92
CA LEU A 235 -7.26 7.23 1.38
C LEU A 235 -7.08 8.36 2.40
N GLY A 236 -6.75 7.99 3.64
CA GLY A 236 -6.66 8.96 4.73
C GLY A 236 -8.02 9.49 5.16
N GLY A 237 -9.07 8.66 5.08
CA GLY A 237 -10.45 9.03 5.42
C GLY A 237 -11.14 9.99 4.45
N THR A 238 -10.60 10.21 3.26
CA THR A 238 -11.14 11.18 2.28
C THR A 238 -12.26 10.61 1.41
N THR A 239 -12.30 9.29 1.20
CA THR A 239 -13.41 8.64 0.48
C THR A 239 -14.57 8.29 1.41
N THR A 240 -15.80 8.47 0.94
CA THR A 240 -17.02 8.03 1.64
C THR A 240 -17.24 6.52 1.58
N ASP A 241 -16.57 5.83 0.64
CA ASP A 241 -16.56 4.37 0.57
C ASP A 241 -15.77 3.80 1.77
N LEU A 242 -16.37 2.84 2.48
CA LEU A 242 -15.74 2.17 3.63
C LEU A 242 -14.66 1.17 3.20
N GLU A 243 -14.77 0.64 1.98
CA GLU A 243 -13.82 -0.31 1.40
C GLU A 243 -12.89 0.35 0.38
N GLY A 244 -13.15 1.62 0.04
CA GLY A 244 -12.33 2.40 -0.87
C GLY A 244 -10.95 2.72 -0.29
N GLY A 245 -9.92 2.77 -1.13
CA GLY A 245 -8.57 3.17 -0.73
C GLY A 245 -7.55 2.03 -0.68
N ASN A 246 -6.56 2.16 0.19
CA ASN A 246 -5.48 1.19 0.35
C ASN A 246 -5.88 0.14 1.40
N VAL A 247 -5.49 -1.11 1.16
CA VAL A 247 -5.67 -2.20 2.12
C VAL A 247 -4.35 -2.40 2.85
N ARG A 248 -4.33 -2.31 4.18
CA ARG A 248 -3.11 -2.30 4.99
C ARG A 248 -3.14 -3.36 6.07
N TYR A 249 -1.98 -3.94 6.36
CA TYR A 249 -1.77 -4.77 7.54
C TYR A 249 -1.65 -3.92 8.80
N TYR A 250 -2.32 -4.32 9.88
CA TYR A 250 -2.33 -3.60 11.16
C TYR A 250 -2.29 -4.53 12.37
N GLY A 251 -1.94 -4.00 13.53
CA GLY A 251 -2.01 -4.70 14.81
C GLY A 251 -0.73 -5.42 15.20
N ASN A 252 -0.72 -5.99 16.41
CA ASN A 252 0.45 -6.65 17.01
C ASN A 252 0.91 -7.88 16.20
N PRO A 253 2.24 -8.11 16.07
CA PRO A 253 2.81 -9.30 15.46
C PRO A 253 2.67 -10.54 16.37
N GLN A 254 1.48 -11.11 16.44
CA GLN A 254 1.31 -12.46 17.01
C GLN A 254 1.68 -13.52 15.98
N SER A 255 2.41 -14.55 16.43
CA SER A 255 2.89 -15.65 15.57
C SER A 255 1.88 -16.79 15.41
N GLU A 256 0.88 -16.86 16.28
CA GLU A 256 -0.14 -17.91 16.29
C GLU A 256 -1.50 -17.35 16.75
N ILE A 257 -2.54 -18.17 16.69
CA ILE A 257 -3.83 -17.84 17.30
C ILE A 257 -3.64 -17.95 18.80
N VAL A 258 -3.78 -16.84 19.51
CA VAL A 258 -3.61 -16.78 20.97
C VAL A 258 -4.98 -16.49 21.60
N PRO A 259 -5.39 -17.24 22.64
CA PRO A 259 -6.56 -16.87 23.43
C PRO A 259 -6.50 -15.41 23.84
N ALA A 260 -7.60 -14.69 23.72
CA ALA A 260 -7.65 -13.23 23.91
C ALA A 260 -6.91 -12.78 25.18
N TRP A 261 -7.13 -13.48 26.29
CA TRP A 261 -6.58 -13.15 27.61
C TRP A 261 -5.06 -13.32 27.71
N GLN A 262 -4.44 -14.08 26.81
CA GLN A 262 -2.99 -14.27 26.70
C GLN A 262 -2.34 -13.31 25.70
N SER A 263 -3.14 -12.55 24.94
CA SER A 263 -2.58 -11.66 23.94
C SER A 263 -1.76 -10.53 24.57
N ASP A 264 -0.72 -10.07 23.87
CA ASP A 264 0.04 -8.86 24.25
C ASP A 264 -0.88 -7.64 24.44
N ARG A 265 -1.87 -7.51 23.54
CA ARG A 265 -2.91 -6.49 23.59
C ARG A 265 -3.61 -6.48 24.95
N THR A 266 -4.02 -7.66 25.40
CA THR A 266 -4.68 -7.86 26.68
C THR A 266 -3.71 -7.70 27.84
N SER A 267 -2.49 -8.18 27.73
CA SER A 267 -1.47 -8.00 28.77
C SER A 267 -1.16 -6.53 29.03
N ILE A 268 -1.11 -5.71 27.97
CA ILE A 268 -0.94 -4.26 28.08
C ILE A 268 -2.14 -3.62 28.78
N LEU A 269 -3.36 -4.01 28.40
CA LEU A 269 -4.59 -3.53 29.05
C LEU A 269 -4.59 -3.92 30.54
N ALA A 270 -4.29 -5.18 30.85
CA ALA A 270 -4.34 -5.74 32.19
C ALA A 270 -3.34 -5.04 33.11
N ASN A 271 -2.10 -4.84 32.65
CA ASN A 271 -1.10 -4.08 33.39
C ASN A 271 -1.50 -2.63 33.62
N LYS A 272 -2.11 -1.96 32.62
CA LYS A 272 -2.55 -0.57 32.75
C LYS A 272 -3.68 -0.40 33.78
N VAL A 273 -4.65 -1.31 33.79
CA VAL A 273 -5.89 -1.17 34.57
C VAL A 273 -5.77 -1.83 35.95
N PHE A 274 -5.14 -3.00 36.03
CA PHE A 274 -5.11 -3.82 37.24
C PHE A 274 -3.71 -3.94 37.86
N GLY A 275 -2.66 -3.48 37.17
CA GLY A 275 -1.28 -3.64 37.63
C GLY A 275 -0.79 -5.10 37.62
N SER A 276 -1.52 -6.00 36.96
CA SER A 276 -1.20 -7.43 36.88
C SER A 276 -1.71 -8.04 35.57
N THR A 277 -1.10 -9.14 35.12
CA THR A 277 -1.55 -9.92 33.97
C THR A 277 -2.74 -10.84 34.31
N PHE A 278 -3.52 -11.24 33.31
CA PHE A 278 -4.56 -12.26 33.49
C PHE A 278 -3.95 -13.67 33.48
N THR A 279 -4.46 -14.54 34.36
CA THR A 279 -3.93 -15.90 34.54
C THR A 279 -4.77 -16.99 33.87
N SER A 280 -6.01 -16.65 33.48
CA SER A 280 -6.95 -17.52 32.77
C SER A 280 -8.07 -16.68 32.15
N GLU A 281 -8.84 -17.25 31.22
CA GLU A 281 -10.06 -16.62 30.69
C GLU A 281 -11.07 -16.29 31.79
N SER A 282 -11.25 -17.19 32.76
CA SER A 282 -12.14 -16.98 33.91
C SER A 282 -11.65 -15.87 34.83
N ASN A 283 -10.34 -15.77 35.04
CA ASN A 283 -9.71 -14.70 35.81
C ASN A 283 -9.88 -13.36 35.08
N CYS A 284 -9.60 -13.31 33.76
CA CYS A 284 -9.83 -12.15 32.92
C CYS A 284 -11.28 -11.67 33.01
N SER A 285 -12.24 -12.58 32.79
CA SER A 285 -13.67 -12.25 32.83
C SER A 285 -14.09 -11.74 34.21
N SER A 286 -13.58 -12.35 35.29
CA SER A 286 -13.88 -11.92 36.67
C SER A 286 -13.30 -10.55 36.99
N MET A 287 -12.04 -10.29 36.60
CA MET A 287 -11.37 -9.01 36.83
C MET A 287 -12.00 -7.87 36.03
N LEU A 288 -12.37 -8.12 34.76
CA LEU A 288 -13.11 -7.15 33.97
C LEU A 288 -14.53 -6.93 34.50
N THR A 289 -15.22 -7.99 34.93
CA THR A 289 -16.55 -7.86 35.57
C THR A 289 -16.46 -7.01 36.83
N ALA A 290 -15.36 -7.09 37.59
CA ALA A 290 -15.17 -6.28 38.79
C ALA A 290 -15.14 -4.76 38.51
N LEU A 291 -14.89 -4.32 37.27
CA LEU A 291 -15.03 -2.92 36.83
C LEU A 291 -16.47 -2.40 36.99
N THR A 292 -17.47 -3.28 36.92
CA THR A 292 -18.88 -2.90 37.13
C THR A 292 -19.18 -2.55 38.60
N THR A 293 -18.27 -2.87 39.53
CA THR A 293 -18.40 -2.64 40.97
C THR A 293 -17.60 -1.40 41.38
N CYS A 294 -18.03 -0.23 40.90
CA CYS A 294 -17.44 1.06 41.27
C CYS A 294 -17.44 1.31 42.78
N SER A 295 -18.34 0.68 43.54
CA SER A 295 -18.38 0.73 45.00
C SER A 295 -17.14 0.18 45.70
N ALA A 296 -16.41 -0.76 45.08
CA ALA A 296 -15.24 -1.41 45.69
C ALA A 296 -13.91 -0.96 45.07
N ASN A 297 -13.92 -0.52 43.81
CA ASN A 297 -12.70 -0.39 43.00
C ASN A 297 -12.43 1.04 42.48
N TYR A 298 -13.23 2.03 42.87
CA TYR A 298 -13.13 3.40 42.31
C TYR A 298 -11.71 4.00 42.42
N SER A 299 -11.03 3.79 43.55
CA SER A 299 -9.67 4.33 43.76
C SER A 299 -8.61 3.64 42.88
N ALA A 300 -8.76 2.36 42.59
CA ALA A 300 -7.86 1.62 41.70
C ALA A 300 -8.04 2.05 40.22
N LEU A 301 -9.24 2.53 39.87
CA LEU A 301 -9.57 3.05 38.55
C LEU A 301 -9.27 4.55 38.41
N GLY A 302 -8.67 5.18 39.42
CA GLY A 302 -8.28 6.59 39.41
C GLY A 302 -9.42 7.57 39.69
N PHE A 303 -10.55 7.12 40.21
CA PHE A 303 -11.67 7.97 40.61
C PHE A 303 -11.64 8.28 42.11
N SER A 304 -12.22 9.40 42.52
CA SER A 304 -12.24 9.85 43.92
C SER A 304 -13.42 9.29 44.72
N SER A 305 -14.45 8.75 44.04
CA SER A 305 -15.62 8.13 44.68
C SER A 305 -16.29 7.09 43.78
N ALA A 306 -17.12 6.23 44.38
CA ALA A 306 -17.94 5.26 43.64
C ALA A 306 -18.87 5.95 42.63
N SER A 307 -19.49 7.07 43.01
CA SER A 307 -20.38 7.84 42.12
C SER A 307 -19.64 8.49 40.95
N GLU A 308 -18.42 8.97 41.19
CA GLU A 308 -17.55 9.49 40.12
C GLU A 308 -17.11 8.38 39.16
N CYS A 309 -16.80 7.20 39.69
CA CYS A 309 -16.52 6.01 38.90
C CYS A 309 -17.73 5.61 38.05
N GLU A 310 -18.95 5.54 38.61
CA GLU A 310 -20.15 5.17 37.85
C GLU A 310 -20.43 6.12 36.68
N ALA A 311 -20.23 7.43 36.91
CA ALA A 311 -20.38 8.44 35.87
C ALA A 311 -19.23 8.42 34.84
N GLY A 312 -18.00 8.13 35.29
CA GLY A 312 -16.78 8.16 34.48
C GLY A 312 -16.44 6.85 33.77
N LEU A 313 -16.97 5.72 34.22
CA LEU A 313 -16.64 4.39 33.72
C LEU A 313 -16.93 4.23 32.21
N PRO A 314 -18.07 4.71 31.66
CA PRO A 314 -18.28 4.65 30.21
C PRO A 314 -17.23 5.44 29.42
N ALA A 315 -16.80 6.60 29.92
CA ALA A 315 -15.76 7.40 29.29
C ALA A 315 -14.39 6.73 29.41
N LEU A 316 -14.09 6.10 30.56
CA LEU A 316 -12.88 5.31 30.77
C LEU A 316 -12.83 4.10 29.82
N LEU A 317 -13.91 3.31 29.72
CA LEU A 317 -14.03 2.18 28.79
C LEU A 317 -13.86 2.62 27.34
N LYS A 318 -14.51 3.72 26.95
CA LYS A 318 -14.38 4.31 25.61
C LYS A 318 -12.95 4.80 25.33
N SER A 319 -12.26 5.35 26.34
CA SER A 319 -10.86 5.79 26.23
C SER A 319 -9.86 4.63 26.16
N MET A 320 -10.25 3.45 26.67
CA MET A 320 -9.38 2.28 26.69
C MET A 320 -9.49 1.46 25.41
N THR A 321 -10.72 1.22 24.90
CA THR A 321 -10.92 0.19 23.87
C THR A 321 -12.08 0.45 22.90
N ASN A 322 -12.59 1.68 22.78
CA ASN A 322 -13.76 2.01 21.94
C ASN A 322 -15.02 1.15 22.22
N VAL A 323 -15.11 0.47 23.36
CA VAL A 323 -16.29 -0.31 23.80
C VAL A 323 -17.20 0.53 24.69
N SER A 324 -18.48 0.18 24.69
CA SER A 324 -19.53 0.85 25.48
C SER A 324 -19.93 0.06 26.72
N THR A 325 -19.63 -1.24 26.79
CA THR A 325 -19.99 -2.10 27.92
C THR A 325 -18.84 -2.99 28.39
N VAL A 326 -18.88 -3.40 29.66
CA VAL A 326 -17.95 -4.40 30.20
C VAL A 326 -18.13 -5.76 29.53
N SER A 327 -19.34 -6.09 29.08
CA SER A 327 -19.59 -7.33 28.32
C SER A 327 -18.83 -7.33 26.99
N GLU A 328 -18.83 -6.22 26.26
CA GLU A 328 -18.05 -6.06 25.02
C GLU A 328 -16.54 -6.17 25.30
N LEU A 329 -16.08 -5.61 26.43
CA LEU A 329 -14.69 -5.70 26.85
C LEU A 329 -14.28 -7.16 27.15
N ILE A 330 -15.12 -7.92 27.86
CA ILE A 330 -14.88 -9.35 28.13
C ILE A 330 -14.83 -10.13 26.84
N THR A 331 -15.77 -9.89 25.93
CA THR A 331 -15.77 -10.55 24.63
C THR A 331 -14.48 -10.27 23.86
N GLU A 332 -14.03 -9.02 23.86
CA GLU A 332 -12.88 -8.61 23.07
C GLU A 332 -11.53 -9.01 23.66
N TYR A 333 -11.39 -9.04 24.99
CA TYR A 333 -10.10 -9.23 25.66
C TYR A 333 -9.97 -10.54 26.43
N CYS A 334 -11.07 -11.24 26.70
CA CYS A 334 -11.02 -12.54 27.39
C CYS A 334 -11.36 -13.72 26.48
N THR A 335 -12.35 -13.56 25.59
CA THR A 335 -12.90 -14.71 24.84
C THR A 335 -12.52 -14.76 23.37
N ASN A 336 -12.42 -13.62 22.67
CA ASN A 336 -12.13 -13.62 21.22
C ASN A 336 -10.65 -13.81 20.93
N ASP A 337 -10.28 -14.94 20.34
CA ASP A 337 -8.92 -15.21 19.91
C ASP A 337 -8.31 -14.04 19.13
N THR A 338 -7.04 -13.75 19.42
CA THR A 338 -6.25 -12.81 18.64
C THR A 338 -5.58 -13.58 17.52
N TYR A 339 -5.75 -13.08 16.29
CA TYR A 339 -5.27 -13.73 15.09
C TYR A 339 -3.84 -13.30 14.74
N PRO A 340 -3.04 -14.21 14.15
CA PRO A 340 -1.67 -13.92 13.79
C PRO A 340 -1.59 -12.87 12.68
N LEU A 341 -0.49 -12.13 12.67
CA LEU A 341 -0.18 -11.19 11.61
C LEU A 341 0.66 -11.88 10.52
N ASN A 342 -0.03 -12.34 9.47
CA ASN A 342 0.58 -13.10 8.39
C ASN A 342 0.98 -12.19 7.22
N ASN A 343 1.97 -11.33 7.43
CA ASN A 343 2.47 -10.40 6.41
C ASN A 343 3.94 -10.60 6.04
N TYR A 344 4.49 -11.80 6.23
CA TYR A 344 5.86 -12.15 5.88
C TYR A 344 5.98 -12.66 4.44
N ILE A 345 7.05 -12.26 3.77
CA ILE A 345 7.35 -12.64 2.38
C ILE A 345 8.84 -12.94 2.22
N TYR A 346 9.17 -13.99 1.46
CA TYR A 346 10.53 -14.22 1.00
C TYR A 346 10.85 -13.29 -0.17
N PHE A 347 11.90 -12.49 -0.01
CA PHE A 347 12.33 -11.52 -1.01
C PHE A 347 13.86 -11.41 -0.99
N ASN A 348 14.43 -10.76 -2.01
CA ASN A 348 15.87 -10.61 -2.17
C ASN A 348 16.62 -11.96 -2.09
N CYS A 349 16.13 -12.94 -2.86
CA CYS A 349 16.67 -14.29 -2.87
C CYS A 349 17.92 -14.39 -3.75
N SER A 350 18.92 -15.16 -3.32
CA SER A 350 19.99 -15.62 -4.21
C SER A 350 19.47 -16.59 -5.27
N ASP A 351 18.42 -17.33 -4.94
CA ASP A 351 17.74 -18.30 -5.80
C ASP A 351 16.22 -18.34 -5.51
N TYR A 352 15.41 -17.90 -6.47
CA TYR A 352 13.94 -17.93 -6.36
C TYR A 352 13.34 -19.30 -6.71
N SER A 353 14.10 -20.23 -7.30
CA SER A 353 13.63 -21.61 -7.51
C SER A 353 13.62 -22.43 -6.22
N ASN A 354 14.34 -21.95 -5.18
CA ASN A 354 14.38 -22.56 -3.86
C ASN A 354 14.27 -21.49 -2.77
N GLN A 355 13.06 -20.97 -2.56
CA GLN A 355 12.82 -19.91 -1.58
C GLN A 355 12.75 -20.47 -0.15
N SER A 356 13.74 -20.09 0.66
CA SER A 356 13.88 -20.42 2.08
C SER A 356 14.65 -19.31 2.80
N SER A 357 14.70 -19.35 4.14
CA SER A 357 15.53 -18.44 4.94
C SER A 357 17.04 -18.52 4.65
N SER A 358 17.50 -19.57 3.96
CA SER A 358 18.91 -19.73 3.57
C SER A 358 19.26 -19.01 2.26
N THR A 359 18.27 -18.80 1.39
CA THR A 359 18.45 -18.19 0.06
C THR A 359 17.88 -16.79 0.01
N CYS A 360 16.82 -16.54 0.77
CA CYS A 360 16.05 -15.30 0.78
C CYS A 360 16.20 -14.53 2.08
N GLU A 361 15.97 -13.22 1.99
CA GLU A 361 15.64 -12.42 3.16
C GLU A 361 14.15 -12.52 3.45
N THR A 362 13.78 -12.31 4.71
CA THR A 362 12.38 -12.16 5.10
C THR A 362 12.03 -10.67 5.16
N TRP A 363 11.01 -10.27 4.41
CA TRP A 363 10.48 -8.92 4.33
C TRP A 363 9.04 -8.90 4.84
N ARG A 364 8.48 -7.70 5.05
CA ARG A 364 7.10 -7.51 5.55
C ARG A 364 6.26 -6.75 4.54
N ILE A 365 5.02 -7.18 4.35
CA ILE A 365 4.04 -6.49 3.50
C ILE A 365 3.37 -5.39 4.34
N ILE A 366 3.45 -4.15 3.87
CA ILE A 366 2.72 -3.02 4.46
C ILE A 366 1.26 -3.08 4.01
N GLY A 367 1.03 -3.31 2.71
CA GLY A 367 -0.32 -3.35 2.15
C GLY A 367 -0.36 -3.18 0.63
N ILE A 368 -1.57 -2.99 0.11
CA ILE A 368 -1.86 -2.69 -1.28
C ILE A 368 -2.13 -1.21 -1.45
N PHE A 369 -1.35 -0.55 -2.31
CA PHE A 369 -1.51 0.85 -2.65
C PHE A 369 -1.47 1.04 -4.15
N ASP A 370 -2.41 1.81 -4.69
CA ASP A 370 -2.46 2.13 -6.12
C ASP A 370 -2.29 0.88 -7.03
N GLY A 371 -2.89 -0.24 -6.62
CA GLY A 371 -2.83 -1.52 -7.34
C GLY A 371 -1.50 -2.28 -7.26
N LYS A 372 -0.59 -1.90 -6.35
CA LYS A 372 0.71 -2.55 -6.12
C LYS A 372 0.88 -3.00 -4.68
N VAL A 373 1.73 -4.00 -4.46
CA VAL A 373 2.10 -4.45 -3.12
C VAL A 373 3.27 -3.60 -2.62
N LYS A 374 3.13 -2.97 -1.47
CA LYS A 374 4.20 -2.26 -0.78
C LYS A 374 4.81 -3.15 0.29
N ILE A 375 6.13 -3.29 0.27
CA ILE A 375 6.87 -4.10 1.25
C ILE A 375 7.98 -3.29 1.91
N MET A 376 8.37 -3.68 3.10
CA MET A 376 9.51 -3.14 3.84
C MET A 376 10.47 -4.25 4.26
N ARG A 377 11.75 -3.92 4.36
CA ARG A 377 12.74 -4.83 4.95
C ARG A 377 12.40 -5.04 6.43
N ASN A 378 12.55 -6.26 6.92
CA ASN A 378 12.18 -6.62 8.30
C ASN A 378 13.14 -6.06 9.37
N ASN A 379 14.22 -5.39 8.97
CA ASN A 379 15.22 -4.75 9.83
C ASN A 379 15.82 -3.53 9.13
N THR A 380 16.31 -2.56 9.91
CA THR A 380 17.04 -1.40 9.37
C THR A 380 18.38 -1.81 8.74
N ILE A 381 18.93 -0.96 7.85
CA ILE A 381 20.22 -1.18 7.18
C ILE A 381 21.39 -0.48 7.87
N GLY A 382 21.14 0.14 9.03
CA GLY A 382 22.12 0.90 9.81
C GLY A 382 21.62 2.29 10.20
N GLU A 383 22.43 2.99 10.98
CA GLU A 383 22.21 4.38 11.42
C GLU A 383 22.80 5.37 10.41
N LEU A 384 21.93 5.86 9.53
CA LEU A 384 22.30 6.67 8.37
C LEU A 384 21.75 8.08 8.52
N ALA A 385 22.50 9.08 8.08
CA ALA A 385 21.95 10.40 7.82
C ALA A 385 20.86 10.31 6.74
N TRP A 386 19.75 11.00 6.93
CA TRP A 386 18.74 11.22 5.90
C TRP A 386 19.37 12.02 4.74
N ASP A 387 20.11 13.06 5.09
CA ASP A 387 20.96 13.80 4.18
C ASP A 387 22.20 14.36 4.87
N TYR A 388 23.35 14.21 4.22
CA TYR A 388 24.59 14.87 4.57
C TYR A 388 25.54 14.87 3.38
N ASP A 389 25.69 16.01 2.71
CA ASP A 389 26.41 16.15 1.43
C ASP A 389 27.88 15.70 1.48
N LYS A 390 28.45 15.53 2.68
CA LYS A 390 29.74 14.88 2.90
C LYS A 390 29.82 13.49 2.24
N ASN A 391 28.70 12.79 2.12
CA ASN A 391 28.58 11.49 1.47
C ASN A 391 28.71 11.55 -0.06
N ASP A 392 28.38 12.68 -0.67
CA ASP A 392 28.62 12.91 -2.09
C ASP A 392 30.03 13.43 -2.35
N ASN A 393 30.48 14.34 -1.48
CA ASN A 393 31.81 14.93 -1.55
C ASN A 393 32.31 15.22 -0.14
N SER A 394 33.43 14.61 0.25
CA SER A 394 33.98 14.67 1.60
C SER A 394 34.35 16.08 2.10
N SER A 395 34.39 17.08 1.22
CA SER A 395 34.61 18.49 1.55
C SER A 395 33.34 19.27 1.90
N LEU A 396 32.16 18.74 1.57
CA LEU A 396 30.87 19.36 1.85
C LEU A 396 30.40 19.02 3.27
N THR A 397 29.65 19.94 3.87
CA THR A 397 29.03 19.77 5.19
C THR A 397 27.58 20.27 5.24
N THR A 398 27.03 20.58 4.07
CA THR A 398 25.64 20.99 3.90
C THR A 398 24.70 19.80 4.01
N TYR A 399 23.45 20.10 4.31
CA TYR A 399 22.37 19.14 4.39
C TYR A 399 21.03 19.87 4.30
N ASP A 400 20.01 19.20 3.77
CA ASP A 400 18.63 19.69 3.72
C ASP A 400 17.62 18.53 3.69
N ASN A 401 16.33 18.86 3.79
CA ASN A 401 15.23 17.92 3.76
C ASN A 401 14.65 17.73 2.34
N ASN A 402 15.45 17.96 1.31
CA ASN A 402 15.07 17.69 -0.07
C ASN A 402 15.43 16.25 -0.47
N TRP A 403 14.42 15.39 -0.54
CA TRP A 403 14.62 13.98 -0.88
C TRP A 403 15.12 13.77 -2.33
N HIS A 404 15.06 14.77 -3.21
CA HIS A 404 15.66 14.62 -4.54
C HIS A 404 17.19 14.58 -4.48
N THR A 405 17.78 15.31 -3.54
CA THR A 405 19.22 15.49 -3.40
C THR A 405 19.80 14.74 -2.22
N ALA A 406 18.97 14.31 -1.28
CA ALA A 406 19.34 13.58 -0.08
C ALA A 406 20.40 12.49 -0.34
N THR A 407 21.42 12.38 0.51
CA THR A 407 22.42 11.32 0.31
C THR A 407 21.88 9.92 0.60
N LEU A 408 20.82 9.78 1.40
CA LEU A 408 20.22 8.47 1.72
C LEU A 408 19.46 7.90 0.53
N GLN A 409 18.68 8.71 -0.18
CA GLN A 409 17.98 8.24 -1.39
C GLN A 409 18.99 7.72 -2.43
N LYS A 410 20.13 8.40 -2.59
CA LYS A 410 21.18 8.05 -3.54
C LYS A 410 21.83 6.74 -3.16
N LEU A 411 22.09 6.53 -1.87
CA LEU A 411 22.56 5.24 -1.37
C LEU A 411 21.54 4.12 -1.68
N LEU A 412 20.26 4.34 -1.33
CA LEU A 412 19.18 3.36 -1.51
C LEU A 412 18.94 2.99 -2.98
N ASN A 413 18.99 3.97 -3.89
CA ASN A 413 18.65 3.79 -5.30
C ASN A 413 19.87 3.58 -6.21
N ASN A 414 21.10 3.66 -5.66
CA ASN A 414 22.33 3.29 -6.37
C ASN A 414 23.01 2.09 -5.71
N SER A 415 23.89 2.31 -4.74
CA SER A 415 24.75 1.26 -4.18
C SER A 415 23.95 0.12 -3.54
N TYR A 416 22.91 0.44 -2.77
CA TYR A 416 22.02 -0.55 -2.16
C TYR A 416 21.21 -1.31 -3.21
N TYR A 417 20.60 -0.60 -4.17
CA TYR A 417 19.83 -1.21 -5.26
C TYR A 417 20.68 -2.11 -6.18
N ASN A 418 21.94 -1.75 -6.41
CA ASN A 418 22.86 -2.55 -7.21
C ASN A 418 23.48 -3.70 -6.41
N GLY A 419 23.50 -3.60 -5.08
CA GLY A 419 23.96 -4.65 -4.17
C GLY A 419 25.46 -4.93 -4.23
N THR A 420 26.27 -3.94 -4.64
CA THR A 420 27.72 -4.14 -4.84
C THR A 420 28.56 -3.08 -4.17
N GLY A 421 29.70 -3.52 -3.63
CA GLY A 421 30.73 -2.67 -3.03
C GLY A 421 30.56 -2.41 -1.54
N THR A 422 31.52 -1.67 -0.99
CA THR A 422 31.54 -1.22 0.41
C THR A 422 31.55 0.30 0.43
N ILE A 423 30.60 0.89 1.15
CA ILE A 423 30.40 2.34 1.22
C ILE A 423 30.74 2.82 2.64
N THR A 424 31.56 3.87 2.73
CA THR A 424 31.71 4.62 3.99
C THR A 424 30.67 5.74 3.99
N TYR A 425 29.75 5.71 4.95
CA TYR A 425 28.62 6.62 5.02
C TYR A 425 28.67 7.45 6.32
N TYR A 426 28.74 8.77 6.20
CA TYR A 426 28.92 9.74 7.26
C TYR A 426 27.59 10.22 7.85
N ASN A 427 27.58 10.46 9.15
CA ASN A 427 26.52 11.16 9.89
C ASN A 427 27.12 12.10 10.95
N SER A 428 26.28 12.89 11.62
CA SER A 428 26.73 13.98 12.52
C SER A 428 26.66 13.68 14.02
N ASN A 429 26.17 12.50 14.44
CA ASN A 429 25.82 12.21 15.84
C ASN A 429 27.01 12.19 16.81
N SER A 430 28.26 12.06 16.36
CA SER A 430 29.46 12.38 17.14
C SER A 430 30.72 12.49 16.26
N ALA A 431 31.82 13.00 16.84
CA ALA A 431 33.06 13.31 16.12
C ALA A 431 33.66 12.06 15.45
N ASN A 432 33.81 12.10 14.11
CA ASN A 432 34.31 11.03 13.24
C ASN A 432 33.35 9.87 12.91
N ASN A 433 32.04 10.05 13.03
CA ASN A 433 31.09 8.96 12.76
C ASN A 433 30.82 8.72 11.26
N SER A 434 31.41 7.64 10.75
CA SER A 434 30.97 6.97 9.54
C SER A 434 30.68 5.51 9.82
N VAL A 435 29.69 4.94 9.15
CA VAL A 435 29.43 3.50 9.12
C VAL A 435 29.96 2.91 7.82
N SER A 436 30.59 1.73 7.92
CA SER A 436 30.99 0.95 6.75
C SER A 436 29.87 -0.02 6.39
N LEU A 437 29.29 0.16 5.21
CA LEU A 437 28.16 -0.62 4.72
C LEU A 437 28.61 -1.55 3.61
N ASN A 438 28.48 -2.86 3.81
CA ASN A 438 28.76 -3.86 2.77
C ASN A 438 27.47 -4.17 1.98
N MET A 439 27.35 -3.59 0.78
CA MET A 439 26.16 -3.74 -0.07
C MET A 439 25.96 -5.18 -0.55
N ASN A 440 27.02 -6.00 -0.60
CA ASN A 440 26.88 -7.41 -0.95
C ASN A 440 26.09 -8.20 0.11
N ASN A 441 26.04 -7.69 1.35
CA ASN A 441 25.35 -8.34 2.47
C ASN A 441 23.94 -7.78 2.69
N ILE A 442 23.74 -6.49 2.46
CA ILE A 442 22.49 -5.80 2.82
C ILE A 442 21.66 -5.33 1.62
N GLY A 443 22.30 -5.15 0.46
CA GLY A 443 21.69 -4.62 -0.75
C GLY A 443 20.93 -5.66 -1.56
N ILE A 444 20.30 -5.21 -2.66
CA ILE A 444 19.53 -6.08 -3.56
C ILE A 444 20.47 -6.99 -4.34
N LYS A 445 20.38 -8.30 -4.09
CA LYS A 445 21.37 -9.31 -4.49
C LYS A 445 21.53 -9.47 -5.99
N ASN A 446 20.44 -9.40 -6.77
CA ASN A 446 20.47 -9.78 -8.18
C ASN A 446 19.39 -9.11 -9.04
N THR A 447 19.56 -9.29 -10.36
CA THR A 447 18.66 -8.72 -11.37
C THR A 447 17.26 -9.32 -11.30
N ALA A 448 17.11 -10.59 -10.93
CA ALA A 448 15.80 -11.22 -10.75
C ALA A 448 14.98 -10.46 -9.69
N THR A 449 15.57 -10.16 -8.53
CA THR A 449 14.93 -9.34 -7.50
C THR A 449 14.62 -7.94 -7.99
N ARG A 450 15.57 -7.27 -8.68
CA ARG A 450 15.35 -5.91 -9.23
C ARG A 450 14.19 -5.86 -10.21
N ASN A 451 14.00 -6.88 -11.05
CA ASN A 451 12.91 -6.95 -12.01
C ASN A 451 11.52 -7.07 -11.36
N MET A 452 11.45 -7.50 -10.10
CA MET A 452 10.22 -7.52 -9.32
C MET A 452 9.88 -6.16 -8.70
N ILE A 453 10.85 -5.23 -8.62
CA ILE A 453 10.65 -3.91 -8.03
C ILE A 453 10.01 -2.99 -9.08
N SER A 454 8.94 -2.32 -8.67
CA SER A 454 8.25 -1.32 -9.48
C SER A 454 8.72 0.08 -9.10
N GLU A 455 9.31 0.79 -10.06
CA GLU A 455 9.53 2.23 -9.93
C GLU A 455 8.19 2.95 -9.74
N THR A 456 8.14 3.84 -8.75
CA THR A 456 6.90 4.52 -8.36
C THR A 456 7.12 5.98 -8.02
N ASN A 457 6.02 6.72 -8.00
CA ASN A 457 5.97 8.06 -7.45
C ASN A 457 5.87 7.99 -5.91
N TRP A 458 6.77 8.71 -5.24
CA TRP A 458 6.76 8.94 -3.81
C TRP A 458 6.39 10.40 -3.56
N TYR A 459 5.50 10.62 -2.61
CA TYR A 459 4.97 11.94 -2.28
C TYR A 459 5.82 12.57 -1.18
N LEU A 460 6.18 13.83 -1.37
CA LEU A 460 7.08 14.60 -0.50
C LEU A 460 6.39 15.84 0.08
N GLY A 461 5.06 15.83 0.14
CA GLY A 461 4.29 16.79 0.91
C GLY A 461 4.69 16.71 2.38
N GLY A 462 4.97 17.87 2.98
CA GLY A 462 5.49 17.97 4.33
C GLY A 462 4.45 18.45 5.35
N TRP A 463 4.71 18.15 6.62
CA TRP A 463 3.96 18.69 7.76
C TRP A 463 4.89 19.06 8.91
N ASN A 464 4.43 19.80 9.92
CA ASN A 464 5.28 20.41 10.95
C ASN A 464 4.92 20.06 12.41
N THR A 465 3.81 19.37 12.67
CA THR A 465 3.36 19.02 14.02
C THR A 465 2.96 17.55 14.13
N SER A 466 3.35 16.88 15.21
CA SER A 466 2.92 15.50 15.52
C SER A 466 1.51 15.41 16.12
N ASP A 467 0.88 16.55 16.42
CA ASP A 467 -0.52 16.65 16.80
C ASP A 467 -1.42 16.55 15.55
N SER A 468 -1.40 15.37 14.94
CA SER A 468 -2.18 15.02 13.76
C SER A 468 -2.48 13.54 13.79
N TYR A 469 -3.63 13.15 13.28
CA TYR A 469 -4.03 11.75 13.21
C TYR A 469 -3.54 11.10 11.91
N SER A 470 -3.54 9.76 11.88
CA SER A 470 -3.07 8.95 10.73
C SER A 470 -3.70 9.36 9.41
N ASN A 471 -4.98 9.76 9.46
CA ASN A 471 -5.75 10.19 8.30
C ASN A 471 -5.30 11.57 7.77
N GLN A 472 -4.97 12.50 8.67
CA GLN A 472 -4.50 13.83 8.33
C GLN A 472 -3.07 13.77 7.78
N ILE A 473 -2.18 13.01 8.43
CA ILE A 473 -0.79 12.91 7.97
C ILE A 473 -0.69 12.24 6.59
N TYR A 474 -1.53 11.24 6.31
CA TYR A 474 -1.66 10.65 4.97
C TYR A 474 -1.98 11.68 3.89
N GLN A 475 -2.89 12.62 4.20
CA GLN A 475 -3.27 13.70 3.28
C GLN A 475 -2.13 14.70 3.12
N TYR A 476 -1.41 15.04 4.20
CA TYR A 476 -0.29 15.98 4.14
C TYR A 476 0.89 15.44 3.33
N GLU A 477 1.20 14.14 3.46
CA GLU A 477 2.22 13.46 2.65
C GLU A 477 1.96 13.62 1.15
N ARG A 478 0.69 13.60 0.75
CA ARG A 478 0.21 13.76 -0.63
C ARG A 478 -0.17 15.20 -0.98
N GLY A 479 0.00 16.12 -0.03
CA GLY A 479 -0.32 17.53 -0.19
C GLY A 479 0.81 18.31 -0.86
N THR A 480 0.63 19.62 -0.94
CA THR A 480 1.56 20.54 -1.63
C THR A 480 2.49 21.29 -0.68
N GLN A 481 2.33 21.09 0.64
CA GLN A 481 2.98 21.90 1.66
C GLN A 481 4.49 21.60 1.78
N LYS A 482 5.29 22.66 1.87
CA LYS A 482 6.75 22.64 1.97
C LYS A 482 7.23 23.83 2.82
N CYS A 483 8.51 23.83 3.21
CA CYS A 483 9.09 24.97 3.92
C CYS A 483 9.21 26.23 3.05
N SER A 484 9.22 27.42 3.67
CA SER A 484 9.19 28.72 2.95
C SER A 484 10.36 28.95 1.99
N GLY A 485 11.45 28.18 2.11
CA GLY A 485 12.61 28.23 1.20
C GLY A 485 12.79 26.96 0.35
N CYS A 486 11.91 25.98 0.48
CA CYS A 486 12.02 24.69 -0.19
C CYS A 486 11.53 24.78 -1.64
N THR A 487 12.42 24.51 -2.61
CA THR A 487 12.11 24.64 -4.05
C THR A 487 11.93 23.30 -4.78
N TYR A 488 11.90 22.17 -4.05
CA TYR A 488 11.81 20.83 -4.65
C TYR A 488 10.39 20.45 -5.11
N GLU A 489 10.29 19.50 -6.04
CA GLU A 489 9.01 18.93 -6.47
C GLU A 489 8.40 18.04 -5.38
N ILE A 490 7.07 18.07 -5.22
CA ILE A 490 6.38 17.28 -4.17
C ILE A 490 6.20 15.80 -4.54
N ILE A 491 6.69 15.38 -5.71
CA ILE A 491 6.68 14.01 -6.16
C ILE A 491 8.10 13.68 -6.59
N TRP A 492 8.63 12.57 -6.08
CA TRP A 492 9.91 12.02 -6.49
C TRP A 492 9.71 10.61 -7.02
N LYS A 493 10.28 10.31 -8.19
CA LYS A 493 10.15 9.00 -8.83
C LYS A 493 11.37 8.14 -8.55
N GLY A 494 11.16 6.94 -8.01
CA GLY A 494 12.25 6.01 -7.72
C GLY A 494 11.80 4.65 -7.22
N ASN A 495 12.77 3.78 -6.94
CA ASN A 495 12.53 2.36 -6.64
C ASN A 495 12.37 2.09 -5.14
N ILE A 496 13.23 2.71 -4.32
CA ILE A 496 13.35 2.45 -2.89
C ILE A 496 13.31 3.77 -2.13
N ALA A 497 12.53 3.82 -1.06
CA ALA A 497 12.48 4.96 -0.15
C ALA A 497 12.36 4.49 1.30
N LEU A 498 11.81 5.36 2.16
CA LEU A 498 11.54 5.11 3.57
C LEU A 498 10.04 4.98 3.82
N PRO A 499 9.62 4.43 4.98
CA PRO A 499 8.22 4.42 5.35
C PRO A 499 7.69 5.84 5.58
N TYR A 500 6.41 6.04 5.34
CA TYR A 500 5.71 7.26 5.72
C TYR A 500 5.27 7.21 7.20
N PRO A 501 5.08 8.38 7.84
CA PRO A 501 4.33 8.48 9.10
C PRO A 501 2.97 7.79 9.02
N SER A 502 2.26 7.88 7.89
CA SER A 502 1.00 7.15 7.68
C SER A 502 1.19 5.63 7.67
N ASP A 503 2.26 5.11 7.07
CA ASP A 503 2.53 3.66 7.09
C ASP A 503 2.70 3.15 8.52
N TYR A 504 3.49 3.85 9.33
CA TYR A 504 3.73 3.52 10.73
C TYR A 504 2.49 3.73 11.62
N SER A 505 1.68 4.76 11.36
CA SER A 505 0.51 5.01 12.21
C SER A 505 -0.66 4.06 11.91
N TYR A 506 -0.86 3.68 10.65
CA TYR A 506 -1.87 2.69 10.23
C TYR A 506 -1.47 1.23 10.56
N SER A 507 -0.21 0.95 10.89
CA SER A 507 0.20 -0.39 11.34
C SER A 507 -0.24 -0.71 12.78
N SER A 508 -0.87 0.24 13.49
CA SER A 508 -1.40 0.08 14.85
C SER A 508 -2.87 -0.33 14.87
N ASP A 509 -3.32 -0.91 15.98
CA ASP A 509 -4.72 -1.31 16.16
C ASP A 509 -5.60 -0.13 16.60
N PHE A 510 -6.39 0.43 15.67
CA PHE A 510 -7.27 1.57 15.93
C PHE A 510 -8.43 1.29 16.88
N SER A 511 -8.72 0.03 17.21
CA SER A 511 -9.67 -0.27 18.29
C SER A 511 -9.12 0.17 19.67
N ILE A 512 -7.82 0.46 19.76
CA ILE A 512 -7.14 0.81 21.01
C ILE A 512 -6.30 2.07 20.87
N CYS A 513 -5.52 2.19 19.78
CA CYS A 513 -4.70 3.35 19.51
C CYS A 513 -5.52 4.41 18.75
N ASN A 514 -6.03 5.38 19.50
CA ASN A 514 -6.86 6.48 18.99
C ASN A 514 -6.24 7.86 19.27
N ASN A 515 -4.93 7.93 19.49
CA ASN A 515 -4.19 9.15 19.74
C ASN A 515 -3.73 9.83 18.43
N SER A 516 -3.33 11.10 18.51
CA SER A 516 -2.52 11.71 17.46
C SER A 516 -1.16 11.00 17.36
N ILE A 517 -0.49 11.11 16.21
CA ILE A 517 0.74 10.35 15.90
C ILE A 517 1.88 10.61 16.88
N GLY A 518 1.91 11.77 17.53
CA GLY A 518 2.85 12.06 18.63
C GLY A 518 2.62 11.24 19.90
N GLY A 519 1.39 10.80 20.18
CA GLY A 519 1.02 10.00 21.35
C GLY A 519 1.22 8.49 21.19
N TYR A 520 1.85 8.05 20.10
CA TYR A 520 2.13 6.64 19.85
C TYR A 520 3.20 6.07 20.78
N ASN A 521 3.91 6.92 21.52
CA ASN A 521 4.82 6.51 22.58
C ASN A 521 4.14 5.88 23.81
N SER A 522 2.80 5.90 23.85
CA SER A 522 2.08 5.12 24.84
C SER A 522 2.28 3.61 24.60
N ASN A 523 2.53 2.85 25.67
CA ASN A 523 2.69 1.37 25.62
C ASN A 523 1.55 0.65 24.88
N VAL A 524 0.37 1.25 24.87
CA VAL A 524 -0.81 0.75 24.15
C VAL A 524 -0.66 0.86 22.64
N CYS A 525 -0.20 2.02 22.15
CA CYS A 525 -0.06 2.26 20.71
C CYS A 525 1.13 1.49 20.13
N PHE A 526 2.34 1.67 20.67
CA PHE A 526 3.50 0.96 20.12
C PHE A 526 3.41 -0.55 20.33
N GLY A 527 2.80 -1.02 21.42
CA GLY A 527 2.60 -2.45 21.69
C GLY A 527 1.61 -3.13 20.74
N THR A 528 0.85 -2.36 19.96
CA THR A 528 -0.03 -2.87 18.90
C THR A 528 0.44 -2.52 17.50
N ASN A 529 1.65 -2.00 17.36
CA ASN A 529 2.22 -1.58 16.10
C ASN A 529 3.26 -2.58 15.60
N TRP A 530 2.96 -3.34 14.55
CA TRP A 530 3.92 -4.33 14.04
C TRP A 530 5.20 -3.73 13.44
N MET A 531 5.20 -2.45 13.08
CA MET A 531 6.39 -1.76 12.58
C MET A 531 7.29 -1.25 13.71
N TYR A 532 6.79 -1.08 14.94
CA TYR A 532 7.59 -0.64 16.09
C TYR A 532 8.88 -1.45 16.31
N PRO A 533 8.85 -2.80 16.42
CA PRO A 533 10.07 -3.57 16.65
C PRO A 533 11.11 -3.41 15.54
N ILE A 534 10.65 -3.17 14.29
CA ILE A 534 11.54 -2.98 13.14
C ILE A 534 12.16 -1.58 13.14
N MET A 535 11.32 -0.57 13.38
CA MET A 535 11.71 0.84 13.32
C MET A 535 12.54 1.25 14.54
N THR A 536 12.31 0.65 15.70
CA THR A 536 12.99 1.07 16.94
C THR A 536 13.99 0.04 17.44
N ALA A 537 14.09 -1.13 16.80
CA ALA A 537 14.81 -2.29 17.34
C ALA A 537 14.43 -2.54 18.80
N ASP A 538 13.12 -2.63 19.05
CA ASP A 538 12.52 -2.78 20.38
C ASP A 538 12.94 -1.67 21.38
N GLY A 539 12.98 -0.43 20.89
CA GLY A 539 13.31 0.77 21.66
C GLY A 539 14.81 1.04 21.83
N ALA A 540 15.68 0.34 21.10
CA ALA A 540 17.12 0.59 21.09
C ALA A 540 17.56 1.73 20.15
N GLN A 541 16.73 2.14 19.19
CA GLN A 541 17.07 3.18 18.21
C GLN A 541 15.88 4.02 17.76
N GLU A 542 16.19 5.15 17.12
CA GLU A 542 15.25 5.94 16.32
C GLU A 542 15.37 5.54 14.85
N SER A 543 14.34 5.80 14.03
CA SER A 543 14.36 5.56 12.59
C SER A 543 13.71 6.65 11.76
N TRP A 544 14.26 6.87 10.58
CA TRP A 544 13.76 7.86 9.63
C TRP A 544 12.43 7.47 9.01
N LEU A 545 11.60 8.50 8.78
CA LEU A 545 10.43 8.47 7.92
C LEU A 545 10.67 9.38 6.71
N LEU A 546 9.94 9.15 5.62
CA LEU A 546 10.18 9.86 4.36
C LEU A 546 9.78 11.34 4.41
N THR A 547 8.76 11.69 5.20
CA THR A 547 8.12 13.01 5.18
C THR A 547 9.08 14.14 5.59
N PRO A 548 9.23 15.21 4.79
CA PRO A 548 9.97 16.41 5.18
C PRO A 548 9.20 17.26 6.20
N ARG A 549 9.91 18.01 7.06
CA ARG A 549 9.27 19.01 7.93
C ARG A 549 8.94 20.28 7.14
N SER A 550 7.66 20.63 7.10
CA SER A 550 7.23 21.81 6.32
C SER A 550 7.56 23.16 6.96
N SER A 551 8.07 23.23 8.17
CA SER A 551 8.46 24.50 8.81
C SER A 551 9.96 24.74 8.87
N ASN A 552 10.80 23.77 8.47
CA ASN A 552 12.25 23.87 8.54
C ASN A 552 12.90 22.97 7.47
N SER A 553 13.75 23.54 6.62
CA SER A 553 14.45 22.85 5.53
C SER A 553 15.51 21.85 5.98
N TYR A 554 15.83 21.75 7.27
CA TYR A 554 16.90 20.89 7.79
C TYR A 554 16.39 19.69 8.59
N ILE A 555 15.08 19.48 8.60
CA ILE A 555 14.43 18.52 9.48
C ILE A 555 13.53 17.57 8.68
N ALA A 556 13.60 16.29 9.02
CA ALA A 556 12.69 15.25 8.53
C ALA A 556 11.98 14.58 9.71
N TRP A 557 10.96 13.79 9.38
CA TRP A 557 10.19 13.03 10.36
C TRP A 557 10.90 11.74 10.76
N ASN A 558 10.70 11.30 12.00
CA ASN A 558 11.24 10.06 12.53
C ASN A 558 10.27 9.41 13.53
N VAL A 559 10.52 8.12 13.79
CA VAL A 559 9.96 7.38 14.94
C VAL A 559 11.02 7.39 16.03
N TYR A 560 10.65 7.88 17.22
CA TYR A 560 11.50 7.82 18.41
C TYR A 560 11.58 6.40 18.95
N SER A 561 12.60 6.14 19.78
CA SER A 561 12.77 4.83 20.43
C SER A 561 11.59 4.43 21.31
N ASP A 562 10.82 5.38 21.84
CA ASP A 562 9.60 5.11 22.60
C ASP A 562 8.37 4.83 21.71
N GLY A 563 8.50 4.92 20.38
CA GLY A 563 7.42 4.70 19.42
C GLY A 563 6.64 5.96 19.03
N GLY A 564 6.92 7.12 19.63
CA GLY A 564 6.33 8.39 19.25
C GLY A 564 6.77 8.84 17.85
N VAL A 565 5.83 9.34 17.05
CA VAL A 565 6.14 9.91 15.73
C VAL A 565 6.30 11.42 15.84
N THR A 566 7.42 11.96 15.35
CA THR A 566 7.68 13.41 15.41
C THR A 566 8.29 13.96 14.13
N GLY A 567 7.97 15.22 13.84
CA GLY A 567 8.51 15.97 12.70
C GLY A 567 9.77 16.75 13.06
N GLY A 568 10.67 16.16 13.85
CA GLY A 568 11.53 16.92 14.78
C GLY A 568 13.04 16.71 14.72
N SER A 569 13.61 15.95 13.77
CA SER A 569 15.05 15.62 13.81
C SER A 569 15.89 16.11 12.63
N TYR A 570 17.11 16.55 12.94
CA TYR A 570 18.07 17.05 11.94
C TYR A 570 18.47 15.95 10.96
N VAL A 571 18.34 16.22 9.66
CA VAL A 571 18.55 15.23 8.58
C VAL A 571 19.96 14.64 8.54
N ASN A 572 20.96 15.32 9.09
CA ASN A 572 22.33 14.85 9.16
C ASN A 572 22.59 13.89 10.34
N ASN A 573 21.61 13.61 11.18
CA ASN A 573 21.72 12.67 12.28
C ASN A 573 21.68 11.21 11.79
N GLY A 574 22.43 10.32 12.45
CA GLY A 574 22.38 8.89 12.15
C GLY A 574 21.18 8.23 12.81
N TYR A 575 20.21 7.76 12.03
CA TYR A 575 19.09 6.95 12.51
C TYR A 575 18.82 5.75 11.60
N GLY A 576 18.07 4.79 12.11
CA GLY A 576 17.67 3.62 11.35
C GLY A 576 17.02 3.96 10.03
N ALA A 577 17.53 3.36 8.96
CA ALA A 577 16.87 3.37 7.66
C ALA A 577 16.24 2.00 7.41
N ALA A 578 14.91 1.94 7.30
CA ALA A 578 14.17 0.74 6.88
C ALA A 578 13.76 0.88 5.41
N PRO A 579 14.42 0.21 4.46
CA PRO A 579 14.04 0.30 3.05
C PRO A 579 12.60 -0.15 2.80
N VAL A 580 11.89 0.63 1.98
CA VAL A 580 10.53 0.35 1.52
C VAL A 580 10.49 0.44 0.01
N LEU A 581 9.77 -0.48 -0.63
CA LEU A 581 9.61 -0.53 -2.09
C LEU A 581 8.25 -1.07 -2.49
N TYR A 582 7.94 -0.93 -3.77
CA TYR A 582 6.74 -1.51 -4.38
C TYR A 582 7.12 -2.68 -5.28
N LEU A 583 6.36 -3.76 -5.19
CA LEU A 583 6.46 -4.88 -6.10
C LEU A 583 5.64 -4.65 -7.37
N SER A 584 6.04 -5.32 -8.44
CA SER A 584 5.26 -5.41 -9.67
C SER A 584 3.87 -6.00 -9.38
N SER A 585 2.83 -5.41 -9.97
CA SER A 585 1.43 -5.85 -9.82
C SER A 585 1.17 -7.25 -10.39
N LYS A 586 2.11 -7.81 -11.16
CA LYS A 586 1.98 -9.11 -11.82
C LYS A 586 2.45 -10.30 -10.98
N LEU A 587 3.06 -10.06 -9.82
CA LEU A 587 3.62 -11.15 -9.01
C LEU A 587 2.51 -12.06 -8.45
N GLU A 588 2.80 -13.34 -8.47
CA GLU A 588 1.93 -14.38 -7.94
C GLU A 588 2.55 -15.04 -6.70
N ILE A 589 1.68 -15.49 -5.81
CA ILE A 589 2.02 -16.35 -4.67
C ILE A 589 2.06 -17.78 -5.19
N GLU A 590 3.24 -18.39 -5.09
CA GLU A 590 3.43 -19.81 -5.39
C GLU A 590 2.94 -20.68 -4.23
N SER A 591 3.27 -20.29 -3.00
CA SER A 591 2.89 -20.98 -1.76
C SER A 591 3.21 -20.11 -0.53
N GLY A 592 2.97 -20.65 0.67
CA GLY A 592 3.14 -19.94 1.94
C GLY A 592 1.83 -19.31 2.43
N ASP A 593 1.70 -19.16 3.74
CA ASP A 593 0.52 -18.55 4.38
C ASP A 593 0.80 -17.13 4.91
N GLY A 594 2.04 -16.67 4.82
CA GLY A 594 2.46 -15.34 5.23
C GLY A 594 2.87 -15.25 6.70
N SER A 595 2.82 -16.34 7.46
CA SER A 595 3.37 -16.39 8.82
C SER A 595 4.90 -16.29 8.81
N SER A 596 5.50 -15.99 9.96
CA SER A 596 6.96 -15.92 10.08
C SER A 596 7.64 -17.27 9.84
N SER A 597 6.96 -18.39 10.11
CA SER A 597 7.44 -19.74 9.88
C SER A 597 7.19 -20.23 8.45
N ASN A 598 6.19 -19.67 7.76
CA ASN A 598 5.85 -19.99 6.39
C ASN A 598 5.55 -18.73 5.54
N PRO A 599 6.57 -17.86 5.30
CA PRO A 599 6.40 -16.64 4.51
C PRO A 599 5.92 -16.93 3.08
N TYR A 600 5.21 -15.97 2.47
CA TYR A 600 4.80 -16.09 1.08
C TYR A 600 6.02 -16.28 0.16
N LYS A 601 5.91 -17.25 -0.74
CA LYS A 601 6.87 -17.52 -1.82
C LYS A 601 6.34 -16.95 -3.12
N LEU A 602 7.21 -16.28 -3.86
CA LEU A 602 6.88 -15.58 -5.09
C LEU A 602 7.16 -16.44 -6.31
N ASN A 603 6.24 -16.45 -7.27
CA ASN A 603 6.56 -16.88 -8.62
C ASN A 603 7.16 -15.69 -9.39
N ALA A 604 8.43 -15.82 -9.74
CA ALA A 604 9.33 -14.76 -10.20
C ALA A 604 9.29 -14.52 -11.71
#